data_AF-D3AT80-F1
#
_entry.id   AF-D3AT80-F1
#
_cell.length_a   1.000
_cell.length_b   1.000
_cell.length_c   1.000
_cell.angle_alpha   90.00
_cell.angle_beta   90.00
_cell.angle_gamma   90.00
#
_symmetry.space_group_name_H-M   'P 1'
#
loop_
_entity.id
_entity.type
_entity.pdbx_description
1 polymer ?
#
loop_
_entity_poly.entity_id
_entity_poly.type
_entity_poly.pdbx_seq_one_letter_code
_entity_poly.pdbx_strand_id
1 'polypeptide(L)'
;EGTVPKELEEAAEIDGCTVFRKFFRVVLPLLTPVISTVVIIVTLNVWNEFMTPLLFLQSREKDVILQEVSRNIGQFATDWTALFPMLMLGVAPLMIFYVFMQKYIIAGVAAGAVKG
;
A
#
# COMPACT_ATOMS: atom_id res chain seq x y z
N GLU A 1 -19.51 -12.25 11.20
CA GLU A 1 -18.97 -11.84 12.52
C GLU A 1 -17.79 -10.91 12.29
N GLY A 2 -17.70 -9.80 13.03
CA GLY A 2 -16.66 -8.79 12.82
C GLY A 2 -15.30 -9.24 13.34
N THR A 3 -14.22 -8.76 12.72
CA THR A 3 -12.83 -9.05 13.15
C THR A 3 -12.52 -8.46 14.54
N VAL A 4 -13.35 -7.54 15.01
CA VAL A 4 -13.31 -6.93 16.34
C VAL A 4 -14.27 -7.69 17.27
N PRO A 5 -13.78 -8.30 18.37
CA PRO A 5 -14.63 -8.96 19.36
C PRO A 5 -15.59 -7.95 20.00
N LYS A 6 -16.90 -8.27 20.02
CA LYS A 6 -17.92 -7.44 20.67
C LYS A 6 -17.61 -7.18 22.15
N GLU A 7 -17.02 -8.18 22.82
CA GLU A 7 -16.61 -8.12 24.22
C GLU A 7 -15.65 -6.95 24.51
N LEU A 8 -14.75 -6.62 23.58
CA LEU A 8 -13.83 -5.48 23.74
C LEU A 8 -14.52 -4.13 23.58
N GLU A 9 -15.58 -4.07 22.77
CA GLU A 9 -16.38 -2.86 22.62
C GLU A 9 -17.31 -2.64 23.82
N GLU A 10 -17.94 -3.71 24.31
CA GLU A 10 -18.79 -3.68 25.50
C GLU A 10 -17.99 -3.34 26.75
N ALA A 11 -16.79 -3.88 26.91
CA ALA A 11 -15.88 -3.50 28.00
C ALA A 11 -15.51 -1.99 27.95
N ALA A 12 -15.24 -1.45 26.76
CA ALA A 12 -14.95 -0.03 26.61
C ALA A 12 -16.15 0.88 26.94
N GLU A 13 -17.38 0.41 26.68
CA GLU A 13 -18.61 1.12 27.07
C GLU A 13 -18.83 1.09 28.59
N ILE A 14 -18.57 -0.05 29.25
CA ILE A 14 -18.60 -0.17 30.70
C ILE A 14 -17.59 0.78 31.36
N ASP A 15 -16.40 0.95 30.75
CA ASP A 15 -15.37 1.92 31.17
C ASP A 15 -15.73 3.39 30.87
N GLY A 16 -16.92 3.67 30.34
CA GLY A 16 -17.42 5.02 30.07
C GLY A 16 -16.74 5.70 28.87
N CYS A 17 -16.13 4.94 27.95
CA CYS A 17 -15.58 5.54 26.73
C CYS A 17 -16.69 6.09 25.82
N THR A 18 -16.53 7.33 25.38
CA THR A 18 -17.36 7.90 24.30
C THR A 18 -17.11 7.16 22.99
N VAL A 19 -18.10 7.15 22.08
CA VAL A 19 -18.03 6.43 20.78
C VAL A 19 -16.76 6.77 19.99
N PHE A 20 -16.40 8.04 19.90
CA PHE A 20 -15.17 8.47 19.23
C PHE A 20 -13.91 7.92 19.91
N ARG A 21 -13.86 7.94 21.24
CA ARG A 21 -12.71 7.42 21.99
C ARG A 21 -12.58 5.90 21.84
N LYS A 22 -13.71 5.18 21.86
CA LYS A 22 -13.77 3.74 21.59
C LYS A 22 -13.19 3.40 20.22
N PHE A 23 -13.60 4.13 19.18
CA PHE A 23 -13.09 3.91 17.83
C PHE A 23 -11.56 4.06 17.73
N PHE A 24 -11.01 5.21 18.15
CA PHE A 24 -9.57 5.47 17.97
C PHE A 24 -8.67 4.66 18.91
N ARG A 25 -9.18 4.25 20.08
CA ARG A 25 -8.36 3.62 21.13
C ARG A 25 -8.51 2.10 21.20
N VAL A 26 -9.61 1.54 20.70
CA VAL A 26 -9.88 0.10 20.73
C VAL A 26 -9.99 -0.46 19.31
N VAL A 27 -10.92 0.06 18.52
CA VAL A 27 -11.23 -0.49 17.19
C VAL A 27 -10.07 -0.27 16.20
N LEU A 28 -9.56 0.96 16.08
CA LEU A 28 -8.55 1.31 15.09
C LEU A 28 -7.20 0.58 15.28
N PRO A 29 -6.65 0.45 16.51
CA PRO A 29 -5.45 -0.35 16.74
C PRO A 29 -5.63 -1.83 16.37
N LEU A 30 -6.79 -2.41 16.67
CA LEU A 30 -7.11 -3.80 16.30
C LEU A 30 -7.20 -4.00 14.79
N LEU A 31 -7.66 -2.99 14.06
CA LEU A 31 -7.73 -3.03 12.59
C LEU A 31 -6.40 -2.69 11.91
N THR A 32 -5.39 -2.19 12.64
CA THR A 32 -4.10 -1.76 12.07
C THR A 32 -3.42 -2.82 11.21
N PRO A 33 -3.38 -4.12 11.57
CA PRO A 33 -2.78 -5.14 10.71
C PRO A 33 -3.52 -5.31 9.37
N VAL A 34 -4.86 -5.27 9.40
CA VAL A 34 -5.69 -5.38 8.19
C VAL A 34 -5.51 -4.13 7.31
N ILE A 35 -5.55 -2.94 7.91
CA ILE A 35 -5.33 -1.67 7.20
C ILE A 35 -3.95 -1.68 6.54
N SER A 36 -2.92 -2.18 7.23
CA SER A 36 -1.56 -2.26 6.69
C SER A 36 -1.52 -3.13 5.44
N THR A 37 -2.15 -4.31 5.45
CA THR A 37 -2.26 -5.18 4.27
C THR A 37 -2.94 -4.48 3.11
N VAL A 38 -4.06 -3.79 3.35
CA VAL A 38 -4.77 -3.04 2.31
C VAL A 38 -3.90 -1.93 1.73
N VAL A 39 -3.23 -1.14 2.58
CA VAL A 39 -2.33 -0.06 2.15
C VAL A 39 -1.22 -0.60 1.25
N ILE A 40 -0.64 -1.76 1.59
CA ILE A 40 0.42 -2.38 0.79
C ILE A 40 -0.10 -2.80 -0.59
N ILE A 41 -1.22 -3.53 -0.63
CA ILE A 41 -1.82 -3.99 -1.89
C ILE A 41 -2.21 -2.80 -2.77
N VAL A 42 -2.85 -1.78 -2.21
CA VAL A 42 -3.26 -0.58 -2.95
C VAL A 42 -2.04 0.18 -3.46
N THR A 43 -1.00 0.35 -2.65
CA THR A 43 0.23 1.04 -3.06
C THR A 43 0.90 0.32 -4.23
N LEU A 44 1.00 -1.01 -4.18
CA LEU A 44 1.56 -1.80 -5.28
C LEU A 44 0.73 -1.67 -6.56
N ASN A 45 -0.60 -1.67 -6.45
CA ASN A 45 -1.47 -1.50 -7.61
C ASN A 45 -1.33 -0.10 -8.22
N VAL A 46 -1.42 0.95 -7.40
CA VAL A 46 -1.32 2.33 -7.88
C VAL A 46 0.06 2.62 -8.47
N TRP A 47 1.13 2.09 -7.87
CA TRP A 47 2.49 2.29 -8.38
C TRP A 47 2.75 1.56 -9.69
N ASN A 48 2.21 0.35 -9.84
CA ASN A 48 2.34 -0.46 -11.06
C ASN A 48 1.31 -0.13 -12.14
N GLU A 49 0.39 0.81 -11.87
CA GLU A 49 -0.61 1.24 -12.83
C GLU A 49 0.04 1.99 -14.00
N PHE A 50 -0.24 1.52 -15.21
CA PHE A 50 0.33 2.05 -16.44
C PHE A 50 -0.74 2.58 -17.40
N MET A 51 -1.89 1.90 -17.46
CA MET A 51 -2.90 2.17 -18.49
C MET A 51 -3.62 3.50 -18.22
N THR A 52 -4.05 3.74 -16.98
CA THR A 52 -4.74 4.99 -16.64
C THR A 52 -3.83 6.22 -16.87
N PRO A 53 -2.59 6.27 -16.37
CA PRO A 53 -1.68 7.37 -16.68
C PRO A 53 -1.46 7.56 -18.19
N LEU A 54 -1.28 6.48 -18.95
CA LEU A 54 -1.07 6.56 -20.41
C LEU A 54 -2.26 7.17 -21.16
N LEU A 55 -3.49 6.90 -20.72
CA LEU A 55 -4.71 7.40 -21.37
C LEU A 55 -5.01 8.86 -21.02
N PHE A 56 -4.76 9.27 -19.78
CA PHE A 56 -5.18 10.58 -19.26
C PHE A 56 -4.05 11.62 -19.19
N LEU A 57 -2.79 11.20 -19.08
CA LEU A 57 -1.64 12.09 -19.01
C LEU A 57 -1.05 12.23 -20.42
N GLN A 58 -1.36 13.35 -21.08
CA GLN A 58 -0.91 13.63 -22.44
C GLN A 58 0.36 14.48 -22.51
N SER A 59 0.78 15.07 -21.39
CA SER A 59 1.97 15.92 -21.30
C SER A 59 3.10 15.19 -20.59
N ARG A 60 4.27 15.09 -21.24
CA ARG A 60 5.45 14.40 -20.70
C ARG A 60 5.88 14.86 -19.31
N GLU A 61 5.68 16.13 -18.99
CA GLU A 61 5.97 16.70 -17.66
C GLU A 61 5.16 16.06 -16.51
N LYS A 62 4.09 15.32 -16.84
CA LYS A 62 3.23 14.61 -15.89
C LYS A 62 3.39 13.10 -15.96
N ASP A 63 4.28 12.59 -16.80
CA ASP A 63 4.42 11.15 -17.01
C ASP A 63 4.87 10.48 -15.71
N VAL A 64 4.28 9.32 -15.43
CA VAL A 64 4.73 8.46 -14.32
C VAL A 64 5.94 7.64 -14.77
N ILE A 65 6.71 7.13 -13.82
CA ILE A 65 7.99 6.46 -14.11
C ILE A 65 7.85 5.28 -15.11
N LEU A 66 6.75 4.53 -15.03
CA LEU A 66 6.48 3.43 -15.97
C LEU A 66 6.22 3.92 -17.41
N GLN A 67 5.62 5.10 -17.58
CA GLN A 67 5.45 5.72 -18.91
C GLN A 67 6.79 6.14 -19.50
N GLU A 68 7.65 6.76 -18.70
CA GLU A 68 8.99 7.14 -19.14
C GLU A 68 9.85 5.92 -19.50
N VAL A 69 9.79 4.84 -18.71
CA VAL A 69 10.44 3.57 -19.07
C VAL A 69 9.97 3.08 -20.45
N SER A 70 8.65 3.06 -20.68
CA SER A 70 8.09 2.60 -21.96
C SER A 70 8.49 3.49 -23.15
N ARG A 71 8.61 4.81 -22.96
CA ARG A 71 9.05 5.74 -24.02
C ARG A 71 10.49 5.50 -24.49
N ASN A 72 11.35 4.97 -23.63
CA ASN A 72 12.76 4.68 -23.97
C ASN A 72 12.93 3.37 -24.76
N ILE A 73 11.85 2.61 -24.91
CA ILE A 73 11.76 1.45 -25.80
C ILE A 73 11.21 1.93 -27.14
N GLY A 74 12.10 2.40 -28.01
CA GLY A 74 11.73 2.87 -29.35
C GLY A 74 11.51 1.73 -30.35
N GLN A 75 10.76 1.99 -31.42
CA GLN A 75 10.50 1.00 -32.47
C GLN A 75 11.75 0.58 -33.26
N PHE A 76 12.76 1.45 -33.34
CA PHE A 76 13.98 1.23 -34.13
C PHE A 76 15.25 1.09 -33.28
N ALA A 77 15.26 1.68 -32.08
CA ALA A 77 16.36 1.61 -31.14
C ALA A 77 15.86 1.84 -29.71
N THR A 78 16.41 1.09 -28.77
CA THR A 78 16.20 1.27 -27.33
C THR A 78 17.37 2.02 -26.74
N ASP A 79 17.09 3.10 -26.00
CA ASP A 79 18.13 3.78 -25.23
C ASP A 79 18.36 3.05 -23.90
N TRP A 80 19.26 2.07 -23.92
CA TRP A 80 19.62 1.30 -22.73
C TRP A 80 20.23 2.17 -21.62
N THR A 81 20.93 3.25 -22.00
CA THR A 81 21.59 4.15 -21.03
C THR A 81 20.59 4.98 -20.25
N ALA A 82 19.44 5.32 -20.84
CA ALA A 82 18.32 5.95 -20.14
C ALA A 82 17.39 4.93 -19.46
N LEU A 83 17.17 3.76 -20.07
CA LEU A 83 16.22 2.75 -19.59
C LEU A 83 16.61 2.15 -18.23
N PHE A 84 17.86 1.71 -18.06
CA PHE A 84 18.27 1.03 -16.81
C PHE A 84 18.20 1.93 -15.57
N PRO A 85 18.66 3.20 -15.60
CA PRO A 85 18.45 4.13 -14.49
C PRO A 85 16.97 4.34 -14.15
N MET A 86 16.10 4.46 -15.16
CA MET A 86 14.65 4.63 -14.94
C MET A 86 14.01 3.39 -14.31
N LEU A 87 14.41 2.18 -14.72
CA LEU A 87 13.97 0.94 -14.08
C LEU A 87 14.40 0.88 -12.61
N MET A 88 15.65 1.26 -12.30
CA MET A 88 16.13 1.32 -10.91
C MET A 88 15.34 2.33 -10.08
N LEU A 89 15.11 3.53 -10.62
CA LEU A 89 14.29 4.55 -9.97
C LEU A 89 12.81 4.13 -9.83
N GLY A 90 12.30 3.29 -10.74
CA GLY A 90 10.95 2.73 -10.65
C GLY A 90 10.81 1.71 -9.52
N VAL A 91 11.83 0.88 -9.30
CA VAL A 91 11.81 -0.17 -8.26
C VAL A 91 12.19 0.36 -6.88
N ALA A 92 13.09 1.34 -6.79
CA ALA A 92 13.63 1.81 -5.52
C ALA A 92 12.56 2.29 -4.50
N PRO A 93 11.55 3.09 -4.87
CA PRO A 93 10.51 3.53 -3.93
C PRO A 93 9.67 2.39 -3.37
N LEU A 94 9.36 1.37 -4.20
CA LEU A 94 8.65 0.18 -3.75
C LEU A 94 9.48 -0.65 -2.78
N MET A 95 10.78 -0.77 -3.03
CA MET A 95 11.69 -1.45 -2.11
C MET A 95 11.76 -0.74 -0.76
N ILE A 96 11.90 0.59 -0.78
CA ILE A 96 11.90 1.41 0.43
C ILE A 96 10.59 1.24 1.20
N PHE A 97 9.46 1.36 0.50
CA PHE A 97 8.13 1.15 1.08
C PHE A 97 7.99 -0.25 1.72
N TYR A 98 8.41 -1.29 1.02
CA TYR A 98 8.38 -2.66 1.52
C TYR A 98 9.20 -2.85 2.80
N VAL A 99 10.41 -2.29 2.86
CA VAL A 99 11.28 -2.37 4.05
C VAL A 99 10.60 -1.77 5.29
N PHE A 100 9.83 -0.68 5.12
CA PHE A 100 9.08 -0.09 6.23
C PHE A 100 7.81 -0.87 6.59
N MET A 101 7.16 -1.49 5.60
CA MET A 101 5.88 -2.16 5.77
C MET A 101 5.96 -3.63 6.18
N GLN A 102 7.08 -4.32 5.91
CA GLN A 102 7.26 -5.76 6.15
C GLN A 102 6.89 -6.20 7.59
N LYS A 103 7.18 -5.35 8.60
CA LYS A 103 6.86 -5.67 10.01
C LYS A 103 5.36 -5.78 10.26
N TYR A 104 4.54 -5.00 9.53
CA TYR A 104 3.09 -5.03 9.66
C TYR A 104 2.47 -6.21 8.92
N ILE A 105 3.08 -6.64 7.80
CA ILE A 105 2.67 -7.86 7.08
C ILE A 105 2.84 -9.07 8.01
N ILE A 106 4.02 -9.23 8.62
CA ILE A 106 4.34 -10.36 9.48
C ILE A 106 3.40 -10.39 10.71
N ALA A 107 3.16 -9.23 11.33
CA ALA A 107 2.24 -9.12 12.46
C ALA A 107 0.79 -9.49 12.08
N GLY A 108 0.32 -9.09 10.89
CA GLY A 108 -1.02 -9.42 10.40
C GLY A 108 -1.21 -10.90 10.10
N VAL A 109 -0.23 -11.54 9.45
CA VAL A 109 -0.25 -12.99 9.17
C VAL A 109 -0.18 -13.81 10.46
N ALA A 110 0.69 -13.42 11.40
CA ALA A 110 0.82 -14.10 12.70
C ALA A 110 -0.47 -14.00 13.53
N ALA A 111 -1.10 -12.83 13.61
CA ALA A 111 -2.36 -12.67 14.33
C ALA A 111 -3.52 -13.49 13.74
N GLY A 112 -3.52 -13.71 12.41
CA GLY A 112 -4.45 -14.61 11.74
C GLY A 112 -4.18 -16.09 12.02
N ALA A 113 -2.91 -16.47 12.21
CA ALA A 113 -2.50 -17.85 12.48
C ALA A 113 -2.78 -18.34 13.91
N VAL A 114 -2.79 -17.44 14.91
CA VAL A 114 -3.09 -17.81 16.32
C VAL A 114 -4.59 -18.02 16.59
N LYS A 115 -5.46 -17.57 15.67
CA LYS A 115 -6.92 -17.83 15.76
C LYS A 115 -7.35 -19.16 15.12
N GLY A 116 -6.41 -19.97 14.63
CA GLY A 116 -6.63 -21.33 14.12
C GLY A 116 -6.35 -22.41 15.15
#